data_AF-A0AAU2RKG9-F1
#
_entry.id   AF-A0AAU2RKG9-F1
#
_cell.length_a   1.000
_cell.length_b   1.000
_cell.length_c   1.000
_cell.angle_alpha   90.00
_cell.angle_beta   90.00
_cell.angle_gamma   90.00
#
_symmetry.space_group_name_H-M   'P 1'
#
loop_
_entity.id
_entity.type
_entity.pdbx_description
1 polymer ?
#
loop_
_entity_poly.entity_id
_entity_poly.type
_entity_poly.pdbx_seq_one_letter_code
_entity_poly.pdbx_strand_id
1 'polypeptide(L)'
;MSTDGDYEAPGRRQERARAVTDANGVATFNWPAGAFAVPPVVTVAVEAGAGFRSARIASNTAAQTTVHVLASAGVTLLGIGVLAAGTNASGVTVHATATAA
;
A
#
# COMPACT_ATOMS: atom_id res chain seq x y z
N MET A 1 24.17 6.38 45.44
CA MET A 1 22.96 5.59 45.15
C MET A 1 22.88 5.52 43.63
N SER A 2 23.24 4.36 43.02
CA SER A 2 23.22 4.19 41.56
C SER A 2 21.85 3.66 41.16
N THR A 3 21.17 4.34 40.25
CA THR A 3 19.96 3.83 39.60
C THR A 3 20.37 3.16 38.31
N ASP A 4 20.87 1.92 38.42
CA ASP A 4 21.07 1.08 37.26
C ASP A 4 19.71 0.49 36.87
N GLY A 5 19.22 0.88 35.70
CA GLY A 5 17.98 0.39 35.12
C GLY A 5 18.21 0.09 33.65
N ASP A 6 17.85 -1.12 33.23
CA ASP A 6 17.86 -1.49 31.83
C ASP A 6 16.62 -0.89 31.15
N TYR A 7 16.84 -0.09 30.12
CA TYR A 7 15.77 0.47 29.28
C TYR A 7 15.78 -0.21 27.92
N GLU A 8 14.67 -0.88 27.58
CA GLU A 8 14.38 -1.29 26.22
C GLU A 8 13.39 -0.30 25.60
N ALA A 9 13.77 0.31 24.47
CA ALA A 9 12.89 1.23 23.77
C ALA A 9 11.67 0.47 23.20
N PRO A 10 10.44 0.96 23.40
CA PRO A 10 9.27 0.36 22.78
C PRO A 10 9.40 0.30 21.26
N GLY A 11 8.90 -0.79 20.66
CA GLY A 11 8.85 -0.93 19.21
C GLY A 11 8.08 0.21 18.54
N ARG A 12 8.46 0.52 17.29
CA ARG A 12 7.76 1.53 16.49
C ARG A 12 6.29 1.14 16.31
N ARG A 13 5.39 2.11 16.39
CA ARG A 13 3.96 1.87 16.15
C ARG A 13 3.73 1.39 14.72
N GLN A 14 2.91 0.35 14.59
CA GLN A 14 2.51 -0.23 13.31
C GLN A 14 0.99 -0.36 13.22
N GLU A 15 0.45 -0.02 12.06
CA GLU A 15 -0.96 -0.22 11.71
C GLU A 15 -1.04 -1.06 10.44
N ARG A 16 -2.10 -1.87 10.31
CA ARG A 16 -2.38 -2.69 9.13
C ARG A 16 -3.81 -2.48 8.67
N ALA A 17 -4.01 -2.43 7.37
CA ALA A 17 -5.34 -2.25 6.80
C ALA A 17 -5.46 -2.95 5.44
N ARG A 18 -6.72 -3.21 5.06
CA ARG A 18 -7.11 -3.72 3.74
C ARG A 18 -8.09 -2.74 3.13
N ALA A 19 -7.92 -2.44 1.85
CA ALA A 19 -8.85 -1.66 1.07
C ALA A 19 -9.08 -2.33 -0.28
N VAL A 20 -10.24 -2.08 -0.89
CA VAL A 20 -10.57 -2.53 -2.24
C VAL A 20 -10.56 -1.32 -3.15
N THR A 21 -9.96 -1.45 -4.33
CA THR A 21 -9.89 -0.37 -5.31
C THR A 21 -11.25 -0.05 -5.91
N ASP A 22 -11.51 1.23 -6.11
CA ASP A 22 -12.70 1.74 -6.79
C ASP A 22 -12.61 1.60 -8.33
N ALA A 23 -13.60 2.15 -9.05
CA ALA A 23 -13.62 2.16 -10.51
C ALA A 23 -12.41 2.88 -11.16
N ASN A 24 -11.74 3.75 -10.40
CA ASN A 24 -10.54 4.46 -10.82
C ASN A 24 -9.25 3.74 -10.43
N GLY A 25 -9.34 2.52 -9.87
CA GLY A 25 -8.19 1.75 -9.41
C GLY A 25 -7.59 2.32 -8.13
N VAL A 26 -8.33 3.11 -7.36
CA VAL A 26 -7.83 3.79 -6.16
C VAL A 26 -8.29 3.05 -4.91
N ALA A 27 -7.33 2.67 -4.06
CA ALA A 27 -7.57 2.14 -2.72
C ALA A 27 -7.17 3.20 -1.69
N THR A 28 -8.08 3.49 -0.76
CA THR A 28 -7.88 4.50 0.29
C THR A 28 -7.81 3.84 1.66
N PHE A 29 -6.75 4.13 2.40
CA PHE A 29 -6.51 3.67 3.76
C PHE A 29 -6.61 4.84 4.71
N ASN A 30 -7.57 4.79 5.64
CA ASN A 30 -7.69 5.77 6.71
C ASN A 30 -7.04 5.21 7.97
N TRP A 31 -6.01 5.89 8.46
CA TRP A 31 -5.31 5.52 9.69
C TRP A 31 -6.08 6.02 10.91
N PRO A 32 -6.01 5.32 12.05
CA PRO A 32 -6.65 5.80 13.28
C PRO A 32 -6.14 7.20 13.64
N ALA A 33 -7.04 8.06 14.11
CA ALA A 33 -6.68 9.42 14.49
C ALA A 33 -5.57 9.41 15.56
N GLY A 34 -4.52 10.18 15.33
CA GLY A 34 -3.36 10.25 16.24
C GLY A 34 -2.46 9.02 16.22
N ALA A 35 -2.68 8.03 15.34
CA ALA A 35 -1.76 6.89 15.21
C ALA A 35 -0.37 7.32 14.76
N PHE A 36 -0.30 8.32 13.88
CA PHE A 36 0.94 8.86 13.38
C PHE A 36 0.95 10.38 13.52
N ALA A 37 2.06 10.94 14.02
CA ALA A 37 2.26 12.40 14.10
C ALA A 37 2.76 12.99 12.77
N VAL A 38 3.40 12.17 11.94
CA VAL A 38 3.91 12.48 10.61
C VAL A 38 3.51 11.37 9.64
N PRO A 39 3.56 11.57 8.31
CA PRO A 39 3.26 10.50 7.36
C PRO A 39 4.12 9.25 7.63
N PRO A 40 3.51 8.06 7.81
CA PRO A 40 4.25 6.83 8.13
C PRO A 40 4.98 6.29 6.90
N VAL A 41 5.93 5.38 7.12
CA VAL A 41 6.49 4.54 6.05
C VAL A 41 5.47 3.44 5.74
N VAL A 42 5.04 3.34 4.48
CA VAL A 42 3.98 2.40 4.08
C VAL A 42 4.53 1.38 3.09
N THR A 43 4.32 0.11 3.40
CA THR A 43 4.51 -1.01 2.48
C THR A 43 3.15 -1.50 2.01
N VAL A 44 3.01 -1.75 0.71
CA VAL A 44 1.76 -2.23 0.12
C VAL A 44 1.96 -3.54 -0.63
N ALA A 45 0.97 -4.42 -0.54
CA ALA A 45 0.87 -5.63 -1.33
C ALA A 45 -0.50 -5.68 -1.99
N VAL A 46 -0.55 -6.13 -3.23
CA VAL A 46 -1.79 -6.26 -4.00
C VAL A 46 -2.11 -7.72 -4.20
N GLU A 47 -3.36 -8.12 -3.96
CA GLU A 47 -3.78 -9.50 -4.19
C GLU A 47 -3.64 -9.86 -5.67
N ALA A 48 -3.42 -11.15 -5.93
CA ALA A 48 -3.33 -11.66 -7.30
C ALA A 48 -4.67 -11.53 -8.05
N GLY A 49 -4.60 -11.60 -9.37
CA GLY A 49 -5.78 -11.73 -10.22
C GLY A 49 -5.38 -11.70 -11.69
N ALA A 50 -6.34 -11.43 -12.58
CA ALA A 50 -6.09 -11.45 -14.01
C ALA A 50 -5.08 -10.37 -14.43
N GLY A 51 -4.10 -10.78 -15.24
CA GLY A 51 -3.07 -9.90 -15.79
C GLY A 51 -1.96 -9.52 -14.80
N PHE A 52 -1.01 -8.74 -15.30
CA PHE A 52 0.02 -8.11 -14.47
C PHE A 52 -0.59 -6.93 -13.72
N ARG A 53 -0.17 -6.75 -12.46
CA ARG A 53 -0.62 -5.65 -11.61
C ARG A 53 0.55 -4.81 -11.14
N SER A 54 0.37 -3.51 -11.13
CA SER A 54 1.30 -2.56 -10.52
C SER A 54 0.55 -1.70 -9.52
N ALA A 55 1.23 -1.35 -8.43
CA ALA A 55 0.68 -0.50 -7.38
C ALA A 55 1.66 0.64 -7.08
N ARG A 56 1.13 1.83 -6.85
CA ARG A 56 1.90 2.99 -6.41
C ARG A 56 1.15 3.76 -5.34
N ILE A 57 1.85 4.19 -4.31
CA ILE A 57 1.31 5.14 -3.34
C ILE A 57 1.17 6.49 -4.07
N ALA A 58 -0.06 7.02 -4.11
CA ALA A 58 -0.38 8.27 -4.80
C ALA A 58 -0.36 9.46 -3.84
N SER A 59 -0.79 9.26 -2.60
CA SER A 59 -0.65 10.26 -1.53
C SER A 59 -0.43 9.56 -0.19
N ASN A 60 0.29 10.23 0.72
CA ASN A 60 0.54 9.73 2.05
C ASN A 60 0.58 10.89 3.07
N THR A 61 -0.28 10.80 4.07
CA THR A 61 -0.40 11.74 5.18
C THR A 61 -0.45 10.96 6.49
N ALA A 62 -0.34 11.65 7.62
CA ALA A 62 -0.49 11.04 8.94
C ALA A 62 -1.85 10.33 9.15
N ALA A 63 -2.90 10.80 8.48
CA ALA A 63 -4.27 10.28 8.64
C ALA A 63 -4.72 9.35 7.50
N GLN A 64 -4.09 9.42 6.33
CA GLN A 64 -4.56 8.70 5.15
C GLN A 64 -3.43 8.40 4.16
N THR A 65 -3.49 7.21 3.55
CA THR A 65 -2.67 6.83 2.40
C THR A 65 -3.58 6.40 1.26
N THR A 66 -3.31 6.85 0.03
CA THR A 66 -4.00 6.38 -1.17
C THR A 66 -3.05 5.63 -2.08
N VAL A 67 -3.54 4.58 -2.72
CA VAL A 67 -2.79 3.70 -3.62
C VAL A 67 -3.54 3.60 -4.94
N HIS A 68 -2.83 3.81 -6.04
CA HIS A 68 -3.35 3.52 -7.38
C HIS A 68 -2.85 2.15 -7.83
N VAL A 69 -3.78 1.35 -8.35
CA VAL A 69 -3.49 0.03 -8.91
C VAL A 69 -3.90 0.01 -10.38
N LEU A 70 -2.96 -0.38 -11.22
CA LEU A 70 -3.18 -0.64 -12.65
C LEU A 70 -3.07 -2.13 -12.93
N ALA A 71 -3.87 -2.60 -13.88
CA ALA A 71 -3.78 -3.96 -14.42
C ALA A 71 -3.48 -3.88 -15.92
N SER A 72 -2.73 -4.86 -16.42
CA SER A 72 -2.46 -5.00 -17.85
C SER A 72 -2.54 -6.47 -18.24
N ALA A 73 -3.18 -6.75 -19.37
CA ALA A 73 -3.22 -8.09 -19.95
C ALA A 73 -1.90 -8.38 -20.69
N GLY A 74 -1.45 -9.63 -20.63
CA GLY A 74 -0.40 -10.12 -21.52
C GLY A 74 -0.98 -10.36 -22.91
N VAL A 75 -0.29 -9.88 -23.95
CA VAL A 75 -0.66 -10.09 -25.35
C VAL A 75 0.56 -10.56 -26.14
N THR A 76 0.33 -11.32 -27.21
CA THR A 76 1.39 -11.74 -28.13
C THR A 76 1.28 -10.95 -29.42
N LEU A 77 2.32 -10.20 -29.76
CA LEU A 77 2.43 -9.45 -31.00
C LEU A 77 3.63 -9.98 -31.79
N LEU A 78 3.37 -10.52 -32.98
CA LEU A 78 4.40 -11.08 -33.86
C LEU A 78 5.30 -12.14 -33.17
N GLY A 79 4.74 -12.91 -32.24
CA GLY A 79 5.48 -13.93 -31.48
C GLY A 79 6.21 -13.42 -30.23
N ILE A 80 6.13 -12.12 -29.92
CA ILE A 80 6.74 -11.51 -28.74
C ILE A 80 5.65 -11.27 -27.68
N GLY A 81 5.89 -11.72 -26.45
CA GLY A 81 5.02 -11.42 -25.31
C GLY A 81 5.24 -10.00 -24.83
N VAL A 82 4.18 -9.19 -24.83
CA VAL A 82 4.19 -7.81 -24.34
C VAL A 82 2.99 -7.55 -23.43
N LEU A 83 3.09 -6.52 -22.58
CA LEU A 83 1.98 -6.05 -21.78
C LEU A 83 1.16 -5.03 -22.58
N ALA A 84 -0.16 -5.17 -22.56
CA ALA A 84 -1.08 -4.16 -23.08
C ALA A 84 -0.99 -2.84 -22.29
N ALA A 85 -1.63 -1.78 -22.81
CA ALA A 85 -1.77 -0.54 -22.05
C ALA A 85 -2.45 -0.81 -20.69
N GLY A 86 -1.88 -0.26 -19.61
CA GLY A 86 -2.43 -0.41 -18.27
C GLY A 86 -3.76 0.30 -18.12
N THR A 87 -4.74 -0.37 -17.53
CA THR A 87 -6.04 0.18 -17.16
C THR A 87 -6.23 0.15 -15.66
N ASN A 88 -7.18 0.94 -15.16
CA ASN A 88 -7.50 0.97 -13.73
C ASN A 88 -7.97 -0.39 -13.25
N ALA A 89 -7.34 -0.93 -12.21
CA ALA A 89 -7.69 -2.23 -11.67
C ALA A 89 -8.76 -2.05 -10.58
N SER A 90 -10.03 -2.10 -10.96
CA SER A 90 -11.17 -2.03 -10.03
C SER A 90 -11.42 -3.34 -9.28
N GLY A 91 -11.92 -3.27 -8.05
CA GLY A 91 -12.30 -4.44 -7.26
C GLY A 91 -11.12 -5.25 -6.73
N VAL A 92 -9.92 -4.70 -6.78
CA VAL A 92 -8.68 -5.35 -6.34
C VAL A 92 -8.42 -5.02 -4.89
N THR A 93 -8.10 -6.05 -4.11
CA THR A 93 -7.69 -5.86 -2.73
C THR A 93 -6.22 -5.43 -2.64
N VAL A 94 -5.99 -4.41 -1.83
CA VAL A 94 -4.67 -3.94 -1.43
C VAL A 94 -4.53 -4.08 0.08
N HIS A 95 -3.42 -4.64 0.52
CA HIS A 95 -2.98 -4.72 1.91
C HIS A 95 -1.92 -3.67 2.15
N ALA A 96 -2.02 -2.92 3.24
CA ALA A 96 -1.06 -1.91 3.62
C ALA A 96 -0.58 -2.13 5.06
N THR A 97 0.72 -1.95 5.27
CA THR A 97 1.35 -1.88 6.59
C THR A 97 2.03 -0.54 6.71
N ALA A 98 1.60 0.27 7.69
CA ALA A 98 2.15 1.57 8.00
C ALA A 98 2.99 1.48 9.29
N THR A 99 4.22 1.97 9.24
CA THR A 99 5.14 2.01 10.39
C THR A 99 5.53 3.46 10.67
N ALA A 100 5.54 3.85 11.95
CA ALA A 100 6.01 5.17 12.37
C ALA A 100 7.46 5.41 11.86
N ALA A 101 7.69 6.60 11.30
CA ALA A 101 8.98 7.00 10.73
C ALA A 101 10.07 7.17 11.79
#